data_AF-Q6RZZ6-F1
#
_entry.id   AF-Q6RZZ6-F1
#
_cell.length_a   1.000
_cell.length_b   1.000
_cell.length_c   1.000
_cell.angle_alpha   90.00
_cell.angle_beta   90.00
_cell.angle_gamma   90.00
#
_symmetry.space_group_name_H-M   'P 1'
#
loop_
_entity.id
_entity.type
_entity.pdbx_description
1 polymer ?
#
loop_
_entity_poly.entity_id
_entity_poly.type
_entity_poly.pdbx_seq_one_letter_code
_entity_poly.pdbx_strand_id
1 'polypeptide(L)'
;NRSNRPIFVNGNDVMPLVNKVLEQMKKLSEKVRRGEWKGQSGKPIRHVVNIGIGGSDLGPMMACEALKPFSDRRISMHFVSNIDGTHLSEVLKLVDLESTLFIIASKTFTTQETITNALSARSEFLKFLSSRGIPEAGAVAKHFVALSTNAEKVKEFGIDEANMFQFWDWVGGRYSLWSAIGLSVMISIGYDNFVEFLTGAHIMDEHFINAPTENNLPIILALVGIWYNNFFGSETQAILPYDQYLWRLPAYLQQLDMESNGKGATKNGRMVSTHTGPIIFGEAGTNGQHAFYQLIHQGTKLIPCDFIGAIQTQNCIGEHHRILMSNFFAQTEALMIGKTPEEVKRELESAGGKSEDEIQLLIPQKTFTGGRPSNSLLVKALTPRALGAIIAMYEHKVLVQGAIWGINSYD
;
A
#
# COMPACT_ATOMS: atom_id res chain seq x y z
N ASN A 1 -2.18 -15.42 9.89
CA ASN A 1 -2.45 -16.58 10.79
C ASN A 1 -2.73 -16.11 12.23
N ARG A 2 -3.99 -15.80 12.56
CA ARG A 2 -4.39 -15.45 13.96
C ARG A 2 -4.89 -16.66 14.75
N SER A 3 -5.22 -17.76 14.07
CA SER A 3 -5.57 -19.04 14.72
C SER A 3 -4.36 -19.74 15.37
N ASN A 4 -3.14 -19.26 15.12
CA ASN A 4 -1.90 -19.87 15.58
C ASN A 4 -1.76 -21.35 15.17
N ARG A 5 -2.33 -21.74 14.01
CA ARG A 5 -2.02 -23.05 13.43
C ARG A 5 -0.50 -23.15 13.20
N PRO A 6 0.18 -24.25 13.58
CA PRO A 6 1.61 -24.37 13.35
C PRO A 6 1.97 -24.24 11.86
N ILE A 7 3.03 -23.48 11.55
CA ILE A 7 3.58 -23.37 10.19
C ILE A 7 5.07 -23.65 10.29
N PHE A 8 5.54 -24.69 9.58
CA PHE A 8 6.91 -25.18 9.73
C PHE A 8 7.84 -24.62 8.66
N VAL A 9 8.99 -24.09 9.08
CA VAL A 9 10.13 -23.77 8.22
C VAL A 9 11.36 -24.47 8.79
N ASN A 10 12.05 -25.26 7.97
CA ASN A 10 13.19 -26.09 8.39
C ASN A 10 12.87 -26.94 9.64
N GLY A 11 11.67 -27.51 9.69
CA GLY A 11 11.20 -28.36 10.80
C GLY A 11 10.78 -27.64 12.07
N ASN A 12 10.81 -26.30 12.12
CA ASN A 12 10.45 -25.52 13.31
C ASN A 12 9.16 -24.72 13.08
N ASP A 13 8.24 -24.74 14.05
CA ASP A 13 7.07 -23.87 14.02
C ASP A 13 7.49 -22.40 14.17
N VAL A 14 7.11 -21.57 13.20
CA VAL A 14 7.45 -20.15 13.17
C VAL A 14 6.50 -19.28 14.00
N MET A 15 5.32 -19.78 14.37
CA MET A 15 4.31 -18.98 15.05
C MET A 15 4.76 -18.41 16.42
N PRO A 16 5.48 -19.16 17.28
CA PRO A 16 6.07 -18.58 18.49
C PRO A 16 7.02 -17.42 18.21
N LEU A 17 7.80 -17.48 17.12
CA LEU A 17 8.72 -16.43 16.73
C LEU A 17 7.96 -15.17 16.28
N VAL A 18 6.93 -15.34 15.46
CA VAL A 18 6.02 -14.26 15.01
C VAL A 18 5.38 -13.56 16.21
N ASN A 19 4.80 -14.33 17.14
CA ASN A 19 4.11 -13.77 18.30
C ASN A 19 5.04 -13.05 19.27
N LYS A 20 6.28 -13.54 19.44
CA LYS A 20 7.30 -12.87 20.25
C LYS A 20 7.61 -11.47 19.73
N VAL A 21 7.75 -11.31 18.42
CA VAL A 21 8.01 -10.00 17.80
C VAL A 21 6.79 -9.10 17.91
N LEU A 22 5.57 -9.61 17.67
CA LEU A 22 4.34 -8.81 17.85
C LEU A 22 4.19 -8.28 19.28
N GLU A 23 4.54 -9.07 20.29
CA GLU A 23 4.54 -8.63 21.69
C GLU A 23 5.63 -7.59 21.97
N GLN A 24 6.82 -7.73 21.36
CA GLN A 24 7.86 -6.70 21.43
C GLN A 24 7.36 -5.38 20.82
N MET A 25 6.73 -5.43 19.65
CA MET A 25 6.15 -4.26 18.97
C MET A 25 5.05 -3.62 19.81
N LYS A 26 4.18 -4.43 20.44
CA LYS A 26 3.15 -3.95 21.38
C LYS A 26 3.78 -3.15 22.53
N LYS A 27 4.80 -3.70 23.18
CA LYS A 27 5.49 -3.02 24.30
C LYS A 27 6.09 -1.69 23.89
N LEU A 28 6.78 -1.61 22.75
CA LEU A 28 7.36 -0.34 22.31
C LEU A 28 6.27 0.66 21.88
N SER A 29 5.31 0.23 21.07
CA SER A 29 4.25 1.11 20.58
C SER A 29 3.40 1.68 21.72
N GLU A 30 3.08 0.89 22.76
CA GLU A 30 2.41 1.39 23.96
C GLU A 30 3.24 2.44 24.71
N LYS A 31 4.54 2.20 24.93
CA LYS A 31 5.44 3.16 25.59
C LYS A 31 5.50 4.49 24.83
N VAL A 32 5.62 4.44 23.50
CA VAL A 32 5.65 5.63 22.65
C VAL A 32 4.32 6.38 22.74
N ARG A 33 3.18 5.68 22.54
CA ARG A 33 1.84 6.28 22.54
C ARG A 33 1.39 6.85 23.89
N ARG A 34 1.86 6.27 25.00
CA ARG A 34 1.63 6.77 26.36
C ARG A 34 2.61 7.88 26.75
N GLY A 35 3.61 8.17 25.92
CA GLY A 35 4.65 9.15 26.22
C GLY A 35 5.61 8.69 27.32
N GLU A 36 5.68 7.39 27.59
CA GLU A 36 6.63 6.78 28.54
C GLU A 36 8.01 6.63 27.90
N TRP A 37 8.07 6.42 26.58
CA TRP A 37 9.32 6.47 25.83
C TRP A 37 9.80 7.92 25.74
N LYS A 38 10.95 8.19 26.37
CA LYS A 38 11.54 9.53 26.43
C LYS A 38 12.76 9.63 25.53
N GLY A 39 12.86 10.76 24.83
CA GLY A 39 14.09 11.16 24.15
C GLY A 39 15.20 11.51 25.13
N GLN A 40 16.37 11.90 24.60
CA GLN A 40 17.57 12.12 25.38
C GLN A 40 17.43 13.25 26.40
N SER A 41 16.63 14.28 26.10
CA SER A 41 16.32 15.39 27.01
C SER A 41 15.13 15.13 27.95
N GLY A 42 14.52 13.94 27.87
CA GLY A 42 13.34 13.58 28.70
C GLY A 42 11.98 13.90 28.07
N LYS A 43 11.93 14.50 26.87
CA LYS A 43 10.67 14.77 26.16
C LYS A 43 10.02 13.46 25.67
N PRO A 44 8.68 13.33 25.73
CA PRO A 44 7.97 12.21 25.10
C PRO A 44 8.09 12.31 23.56
N ILE A 45 8.09 11.16 22.88
CA ILE A 45 8.12 11.13 21.42
C ILE A 45 6.85 11.73 20.82
N ARG A 46 7.02 12.63 19.84
CA ARG A 46 5.96 13.31 19.07
C ARG A 46 6.12 13.13 17.56
N HIS A 47 7.29 12.71 17.11
CA HIS A 47 7.56 12.42 15.69
C HIS A 47 8.12 11.02 15.55
N VAL A 48 7.65 10.30 14.53
CA VAL A 48 8.21 9.01 14.12
C VAL A 48 8.66 9.14 12.67
N VAL A 49 9.93 8.87 12.42
CA VAL A 49 10.54 8.92 11.09
C VAL A 49 10.94 7.51 10.68
N ASN A 50 10.18 6.90 9.79
CA ASN A 50 10.52 5.62 9.17
C ASN A 50 11.52 5.86 8.04
N ILE A 51 12.69 5.20 8.09
CA ILE A 51 13.72 5.26 7.06
C ILE A 51 13.83 3.89 6.41
N GLY A 52 13.41 3.78 5.16
CA GLY A 52 13.39 2.53 4.39
C GLY A 52 12.96 2.80 2.95
N ILE A 53 13.17 1.86 2.02
CA ILE A 53 12.79 2.02 0.61
C ILE A 53 12.03 0.79 0.09
N GLY A 54 11.21 0.97 -0.94
CA GLY A 54 10.43 -0.10 -1.56
C GLY A 54 9.47 -0.75 -0.55
N GLY A 55 9.66 -2.04 -0.31
CA GLY A 55 8.79 -2.82 0.60
C GLY A 55 8.84 -2.36 2.05
N SER A 56 9.95 -1.73 2.47
CA SER A 56 10.12 -1.14 3.80
C SER A 56 9.52 0.26 3.96
N ASP A 57 8.88 0.80 2.91
CA ASP A 57 8.36 2.16 2.85
C ASP A 57 6.90 2.21 2.39
N LEU A 58 6.62 1.66 1.20
CA LEU A 58 5.32 1.79 0.53
C LEU A 58 4.18 1.21 1.37
N GLY A 59 4.36 0.02 1.95
CA GLY A 59 3.37 -0.61 2.83
C GLY A 59 3.08 0.25 4.08
N PRO A 60 4.11 0.54 4.91
CA PRO A 60 3.93 1.39 6.10
C PRO A 60 3.30 2.75 5.83
N MET A 61 3.75 3.46 4.77
CA MET A 61 3.19 4.75 4.38
C MET A 61 1.73 4.62 3.95
N MET A 62 1.43 3.67 3.07
CA MET A 62 0.07 3.44 2.58
C MET A 62 -0.89 3.09 3.72
N ALA A 63 -0.50 2.22 4.65
CA ALA A 63 -1.36 1.83 5.77
C ALA A 63 -1.57 2.97 6.78
N CYS A 64 -0.53 3.78 7.08
CA CYS A 64 -0.67 4.97 7.93
C CYS A 64 -1.59 6.02 7.30
N GLU A 65 -1.55 6.20 5.97
CA GLU A 65 -2.47 7.09 5.26
C GLU A 65 -3.90 6.53 5.24
N ALA A 66 -4.07 5.26 4.88
CA ALA A 66 -5.35 4.56 4.79
C ALA A 66 -6.11 4.53 6.13
N LEU A 67 -5.38 4.38 7.24
CA LEU A 67 -5.95 4.22 8.59
C LEU A 67 -5.79 5.48 9.45
N LYS A 68 -5.54 6.63 8.84
CA LYS A 68 -5.44 7.93 9.52
C LYS A 68 -6.65 8.27 10.43
N PRO A 69 -7.91 7.86 10.15
CA PRO A 69 -9.03 8.03 11.09
C PRO A 69 -8.83 7.31 12.43
N PHE A 70 -8.04 6.23 12.46
CA PHE A 70 -7.78 5.41 13.64
C PHE A 70 -6.45 5.74 14.33
N SER A 71 -5.74 6.78 13.85
CA SER A 71 -4.42 7.13 14.35
C SER A 71 -4.44 8.05 15.56
N ASP A 72 -3.38 7.98 16.37
CA ASP A 72 -3.10 8.97 17.42
C ASP A 72 -2.53 10.24 16.79
N ARG A 73 -3.38 11.27 16.68
CA ARG A 73 -3.02 12.55 16.06
C ARG A 73 -1.97 13.36 16.82
N ARG A 74 -1.56 12.93 18.02
CA ARG A 74 -0.48 13.57 18.77
C ARG A 74 0.90 13.20 18.23
N ILE A 75 1.01 12.12 17.46
CA ILE A 75 2.26 11.60 16.89
C ILE A 75 2.25 11.83 15.38
N SER A 76 3.22 12.62 14.89
CA SER A 76 3.41 12.86 13.47
C SER A 76 4.24 11.74 12.84
N MET A 77 3.72 11.14 11.77
CA MET A 77 4.39 10.07 11.03
C MET A 77 5.08 10.65 9.79
N HIS A 78 6.35 10.32 9.59
CA HIS A 78 7.17 10.74 8.46
C HIS A 78 7.85 9.51 7.84
N PHE A 79 8.05 9.51 6.52
CA PHE A 79 8.60 8.39 5.77
C PHE A 79 9.71 8.93 4.86
N VAL A 80 10.95 8.55 5.11
CA VAL A 80 12.13 8.93 4.31
C VAL A 80 12.59 7.69 3.55
N SER A 81 12.62 7.78 2.22
CA SER A 81 12.93 6.64 1.37
C SER A 81 13.98 6.95 0.30
N ASN A 82 13.72 7.96 -0.52
CA ASN A 82 14.64 8.41 -1.57
C ASN A 82 16.04 8.78 -1.01
N ILE A 83 17.09 8.44 -1.77
CA ILE A 83 18.48 8.82 -1.49
C ILE A 83 18.79 10.28 -1.85
N ASP A 84 17.94 10.92 -2.64
CA ASP A 84 17.97 12.37 -2.79
C ASP A 84 17.88 13.02 -1.40
N GLY A 85 18.96 13.70 -1.00
CA GLY A 85 19.12 14.34 0.30
C GLY A 85 18.01 15.35 0.63
N THR A 86 17.27 15.83 -0.37
CA THR A 86 16.05 16.62 -0.19
C THR A 86 15.07 15.95 0.76
N HIS A 87 14.85 14.64 0.62
CA HIS A 87 13.81 13.94 1.37
C HIS A 87 14.08 13.93 2.87
N LEU A 88 15.30 13.52 3.27
CA LEU A 88 15.71 13.58 4.67
C LEU A 88 15.77 15.04 5.16
N SER A 89 16.32 15.95 4.35
CA SER A 89 16.48 17.36 4.74
C SER A 89 15.14 18.03 5.05
N GLU A 90 14.10 17.81 4.24
CA GLU A 90 12.77 18.37 4.49
C GLU A 90 12.13 17.77 5.74
N VAL A 91 12.27 16.46 5.98
CA VAL A 91 11.76 15.83 7.21
C VAL A 91 12.46 16.39 8.44
N LEU A 92 13.78 16.58 8.41
CA LEU A 92 14.53 17.15 9.53
C LEU A 92 14.10 18.60 9.86
N LYS A 93 13.58 19.36 8.89
CA LYS A 93 13.01 20.71 9.13
C LYS A 93 11.63 20.68 9.80
N LEU A 94 10.89 19.56 9.67
CA LEU A 94 9.53 19.42 10.18
C LEU A 94 9.47 18.89 11.63
N VAL A 95 10.53 18.26 12.12
CA VAL A 95 10.52 17.52 13.39
C VAL A 95 11.30 18.22 14.51
N ASP A 96 10.82 18.12 15.75
CA ASP A 96 11.66 18.39 16.94
C ASP A 96 12.48 17.14 17.28
N LEU A 97 13.77 17.17 16.95
CA LEU A 97 14.71 16.06 17.13
C LEU A 97 14.82 15.54 18.59
N GLU A 98 14.52 16.35 19.61
CA GLU A 98 14.47 15.88 20.99
C GLU A 98 13.29 14.93 21.25
N SER A 99 12.28 14.95 20.39
CA SER A 99 11.04 14.17 20.49
C SER A 99 10.81 13.28 19.25
N THR A 100 11.86 12.97 18.50
CA THR A 100 11.80 12.14 17.29
C THR A 100 12.31 10.72 17.54
N LEU A 101 11.54 9.72 17.15
CA LEU A 101 11.99 8.33 17.05
C LEU A 101 12.26 7.98 15.58
N PHE A 102 13.48 7.57 15.27
CA PHE A 102 13.86 7.03 13.98
C PHE A 102 13.72 5.50 13.96
N ILE A 103 13.05 4.99 12.93
CA ILE A 103 12.88 3.56 12.68
C ILE A 103 13.64 3.21 11.41
N ILE A 104 14.72 2.44 11.53
CA ILE A 104 15.54 2.02 10.38
C ILE A 104 15.02 0.68 9.86
N ALA A 105 14.33 0.71 8.72
CA ALA A 105 13.61 -0.43 8.15
C ALA A 105 14.35 -0.99 6.92
N SER A 106 15.14 -2.04 7.11
CA SER A 106 15.83 -2.72 6.01
C SER A 106 16.07 -4.18 6.33
N LYS A 107 15.60 -5.08 5.45
CA LYS A 107 15.81 -6.52 5.58
C LYS A 107 17.28 -6.86 5.73
N THR A 108 18.11 -6.40 4.80
CA THR A 108 19.55 -6.70 4.80
C THR A 108 20.36 -5.79 5.72
N PHE A 109 19.81 -4.63 6.09
CA PHE A 109 20.50 -3.52 6.76
C PHE A 109 21.70 -2.95 5.98
N THR A 110 21.77 -3.25 4.69
CA THR A 110 22.86 -2.85 3.79
C THR A 110 22.38 -2.08 2.55
N THR A 111 21.07 -1.90 2.38
CA THR A 111 20.48 -1.13 1.28
C THR A 111 21.05 0.28 1.27
N GLN A 112 21.73 0.66 0.18
CA GLN A 112 22.54 1.87 0.10
C GLN A 112 21.75 3.13 0.45
N GLU A 113 20.54 3.26 -0.08
CA GLU A 113 19.66 4.41 0.15
C GLU A 113 19.28 4.51 1.63
N THR A 114 18.86 3.39 2.22
CA THR A 114 18.41 3.34 3.62
C THR A 114 19.56 3.59 4.59
N ILE A 115 20.71 2.95 4.41
CA ILE A 115 21.84 3.11 5.33
C ILE A 115 22.46 4.51 5.24
N THR A 116 22.51 5.11 4.04
CA THR A 116 23.02 6.48 3.87
C THR A 116 22.09 7.49 4.54
N ASN A 117 20.76 7.34 4.39
CA ASN A 117 19.79 8.15 5.10
C ASN A 117 19.86 7.94 6.61
N ALA A 118 20.01 6.70 7.08
CA ALA A 118 20.13 6.39 8.51
C ALA A 118 21.39 7.01 9.13
N LEU A 119 22.54 6.91 8.46
CA LEU A 119 23.79 7.51 8.89
C LEU A 119 23.70 9.04 8.91
N SER A 120 23.06 9.64 7.90
CA SER A 120 22.82 11.08 7.84
C SER A 120 21.90 11.53 8.99
N ALA A 121 20.79 10.83 9.22
CA ALA A 121 19.87 11.13 10.33
C ALA A 121 20.58 11.03 11.68
N ARG A 122 21.41 9.99 11.89
CA ARG A 122 22.25 9.84 13.08
C ARG A 122 23.23 11.00 13.24
N SER A 123 23.93 11.37 12.17
CA SER A 123 24.88 12.48 12.16
C SER A 123 24.20 13.81 12.53
N GLU A 124 23.11 14.17 11.86
CA GLU A 124 22.40 15.42 12.13
C GLU A 124 21.77 15.45 13.52
N PHE A 125 21.27 14.31 14.01
CA PHE A 125 20.79 14.18 15.38
C PHE A 125 21.90 14.44 16.41
N LEU A 126 23.09 13.84 16.25
CA LEU A 126 24.21 14.07 17.18
C LEU A 126 24.72 15.52 17.12
N LYS A 127 24.84 16.10 15.92
CA LYS A 127 25.17 17.54 15.76
C LYS A 127 24.16 18.43 16.46
N PHE A 128 22.87 18.11 16.34
CA PHE A 128 21.81 18.83 17.03
C PHE A 128 21.97 18.76 18.55
N LEU A 129 22.22 17.58 19.12
CA LEU A 129 22.44 17.43 20.57
C LEU A 129 23.63 18.26 21.05
N SER A 130 24.76 18.16 20.35
CA SER A 130 25.97 18.94 20.64
C SER A 130 25.69 20.45 20.58
N SER A 131 24.96 20.92 19.56
CA SER A 131 24.59 22.35 19.42
C SER A 131 23.69 22.87 20.54
N ARG A 132 22.98 21.97 21.23
CA ARG A 132 22.10 22.26 22.38
C ARG A 132 22.74 21.97 23.73
N GLY A 133 23.98 21.50 23.77
CA GLY A 133 24.65 21.08 25.00
C GLY A 133 24.00 19.86 25.67
N ILE A 134 23.28 19.03 24.92
CA ILE A 134 22.65 17.79 25.43
C ILE A 134 23.66 16.64 25.30
N PRO A 135 23.91 15.83 26.35
CA PRO A 135 24.87 14.72 26.29
C PRO A 135 24.50 13.68 25.23
N GLU A 136 25.47 13.23 24.44
CA GLU A 136 25.28 12.23 23.37
C GLU A 136 25.25 10.78 23.89
N ALA A 137 25.80 10.53 25.09
CA ALA A 137 25.92 9.19 25.65
C ALA A 137 24.55 8.50 25.79
N GLY A 138 24.39 7.36 25.11
CA GLY A 138 23.13 6.59 25.10
C GLY A 138 22.00 7.19 24.24
N ALA A 139 22.24 8.29 23.52
CA ALA A 139 21.19 8.96 22.76
C ALA A 139 20.69 8.13 21.57
N VAL A 140 21.59 7.44 20.85
CA VAL A 140 21.23 6.57 19.72
C VAL A 140 20.26 5.47 20.17
N ALA A 141 20.52 4.81 21.30
CA ALA A 141 19.67 3.75 21.83
C ALA A 141 18.24 4.25 22.21
N LYS A 142 18.06 5.54 22.51
CA LYS A 142 16.74 6.12 22.81
C LYS A 142 16.00 6.65 21.58
N HIS A 143 16.71 6.98 20.51
CA HIS A 143 16.14 7.63 19.33
C HIS A 143 16.14 6.76 18.07
N PHE A 144 16.79 5.59 18.09
CA PHE A 144 16.88 4.70 16.95
C PHE A 144 16.47 3.27 17.32
N VAL A 145 15.59 2.70 16.50
CA VAL A 145 15.21 1.28 16.51
C VAL A 145 15.41 0.69 15.12
N ALA A 146 15.59 -0.62 15.02
CA ALA A 146 15.84 -1.31 13.75
C ALA A 146 14.79 -2.37 13.46
N LEU A 147 14.36 -2.47 12.21
CA LEU A 147 13.54 -3.56 11.70
C LEU A 147 14.40 -4.29 10.66
N SER A 148 14.91 -5.47 11.02
CA SER A 148 15.89 -6.15 10.17
C SER A 148 15.98 -7.65 10.43
N THR A 149 16.69 -8.36 9.56
CA THR A 149 17.13 -9.74 9.81
C THR A 149 18.60 -9.82 10.24
N ASN A 150 19.35 -8.71 10.12
CA ASN A 150 20.81 -8.67 10.28
C ASN A 150 21.25 -8.03 11.62
N ALA A 151 21.31 -8.84 12.67
CA ALA A 151 21.65 -8.37 14.02
C ALA A 151 23.05 -7.77 14.13
N GLU A 152 24.03 -8.31 13.38
CA GLU A 152 25.41 -7.82 13.39
C GLU A 152 25.49 -6.38 12.88
N LYS A 153 24.85 -6.08 11.75
CA LYS A 153 24.85 -4.73 11.16
C LYS A 153 24.04 -3.72 11.98
N VAL A 154 22.95 -4.15 12.62
CA VAL A 154 22.19 -3.32 13.56
C VAL A 154 23.07 -2.91 14.75
N LYS A 155 23.83 -3.87 15.31
CA LYS A 155 24.76 -3.62 16.40
C LYS A 155 25.92 -2.71 16.00
N GLU A 156 26.50 -2.93 14.81
CA GLU A 156 27.55 -2.07 14.24
C GLU A 156 27.09 -0.61 14.09
N PHE A 157 25.81 -0.39 13.75
CA PHE A 157 25.23 0.94 13.68
C PHE A 157 25.07 1.62 15.06
N GLY A 158 25.06 0.85 16.15
CA GLY A 158 24.92 1.34 17.53
C GLY A 158 23.50 1.31 18.09
N ILE A 159 22.59 0.55 17.46
CA ILE A 159 21.25 0.29 18.01
C ILE A 159 21.34 -0.88 19.00
N ASP A 160 20.66 -0.75 20.14
CA ASP A 160 20.54 -1.80 21.14
C ASP A 160 19.81 -3.02 20.55
N GLU A 161 20.30 -4.23 20.83
CA GLU A 161 19.67 -5.49 20.39
C GLU A 161 18.21 -5.59 20.89
N ALA A 162 17.89 -5.03 22.06
CA ALA A 162 16.51 -4.96 22.58
C ALA A 162 15.57 -4.10 21.70
N ASN A 163 16.15 -3.20 20.91
CA ASN A 163 15.49 -2.28 19.99
C ASN A 163 15.54 -2.75 18.53
N MET A 164 16.00 -3.99 18.30
CA MET A 164 15.88 -4.68 17.03
C MET A 164 14.60 -5.51 17.01
N PHE A 165 13.78 -5.31 15.97
CA PHE A 165 12.57 -6.07 15.71
C PHE A 165 12.83 -7.01 14.55
N GLN A 166 12.94 -8.28 14.87
CA GLN A 166 13.31 -9.33 13.93
C GLN A 166 12.18 -9.62 12.94
N PHE A 167 12.54 -9.93 11.70
CA PHE A 167 11.71 -10.72 10.79
C PHE A 167 12.59 -11.74 10.04
N TRP A 168 12.07 -12.39 9.00
CA TRP A 168 12.73 -13.58 8.42
C TRP A 168 12.81 -13.54 6.90
N ASP A 169 13.66 -14.41 6.34
CA ASP A 169 13.93 -14.44 4.91
C ASP A 169 12.72 -14.82 4.07
N TRP A 170 11.81 -15.63 4.62
CA TRP A 170 10.52 -15.98 4.00
C TRP A 170 9.52 -14.80 3.95
N VAL A 171 9.85 -13.67 4.57
CA VAL A 171 9.11 -12.41 4.40
C VAL A 171 9.73 -11.64 3.23
N GLY A 172 9.06 -11.67 2.08
CA GLY A 172 9.42 -10.83 0.93
C GLY A 172 9.17 -9.35 1.22
N GLY A 173 9.99 -8.45 0.67
CA GLY A 173 9.89 -7.00 0.95
C GLY A 173 8.50 -6.44 0.65
N ARG A 174 7.96 -6.74 -0.53
CA ARG A 174 6.61 -6.32 -0.97
C ARG A 174 5.44 -7.01 -0.23
N TYR A 175 5.74 -7.97 0.65
CA TYR A 175 4.79 -8.69 1.52
C TYR A 175 5.09 -8.47 3.01
N SER A 176 5.92 -7.47 3.35
CA SER A 176 6.50 -7.35 4.70
C SER A 176 5.68 -6.54 5.70
N LEU A 177 4.67 -5.80 5.25
CA LEU A 177 3.85 -4.89 6.06
C LEU A 177 3.29 -5.54 7.34
N TRP A 178 2.98 -6.83 7.28
CA TRP A 178 2.41 -7.63 8.38
C TRP A 178 3.41 -7.96 9.50
N SER A 179 4.70 -7.79 9.24
CA SER A 179 5.82 -8.17 10.11
C SER A 179 6.27 -7.02 11.01
N ALA A 180 7.51 -7.10 11.53
CA ALA A 180 8.19 -5.99 12.19
C ALA A 180 8.15 -4.68 11.40
N ILE A 181 8.19 -4.75 10.05
CA ILE A 181 8.07 -3.58 9.15
C ILE A 181 6.82 -2.73 9.44
N GLY A 182 5.74 -3.33 9.93
CA GLY A 182 4.53 -2.63 10.35
C GLY A 182 4.63 -1.84 11.66
N LEU A 183 5.81 -1.72 12.30
CA LEU A 183 5.94 -1.06 13.61
C LEU A 183 5.45 0.40 13.59
N SER A 184 5.77 1.16 12.54
CA SER A 184 5.31 2.55 12.40
C SER A 184 3.77 2.62 12.31
N VAL A 185 3.14 1.66 11.62
CA VAL A 185 1.68 1.52 11.56
C VAL A 185 1.13 1.24 12.96
N MET A 186 1.69 0.27 13.69
CA MET A 186 1.25 -0.05 15.06
C MET A 186 1.42 1.13 16.03
N ILE A 187 2.48 1.93 15.89
CA ILE A 187 2.64 3.17 16.68
C ILE A 187 1.54 4.17 16.34
N SER A 188 1.22 4.34 15.05
CA SER A 188 0.19 5.26 14.57
C SER A 188 -1.21 4.88 15.06
N ILE A 189 -1.66 3.64 14.83
CA ILE A 189 -3.05 3.20 15.07
C ILE A 189 -3.26 2.44 16.39
N GLY A 190 -2.19 2.03 17.06
CA GLY A 190 -2.22 1.21 18.27
C GLY A 190 -2.27 -0.29 18.00
N TYR A 191 -1.96 -1.09 19.03
CA TYR A 191 -1.86 -2.55 18.94
C TYR A 191 -3.18 -3.21 18.51
N ASP A 192 -4.30 -2.84 19.14
CA ASP A 192 -5.59 -3.50 18.87
C ASP A 192 -6.04 -3.29 17.41
N ASN A 193 -5.88 -2.08 16.88
CA ASN A 193 -6.15 -1.79 15.48
C ASN A 193 -5.17 -2.52 14.53
N PHE A 194 -3.91 -2.69 14.93
CA PHE A 194 -2.96 -3.51 14.16
C PHE A 194 -3.36 -5.00 14.18
N VAL A 195 -3.87 -5.51 15.30
CA VAL A 195 -4.43 -6.86 15.38
C VAL A 195 -5.67 -7.01 14.49
N GLU A 196 -6.56 -6.02 14.46
CA GLU A 196 -7.70 -6.00 13.54
C GLU A 196 -7.25 -6.01 12.07
N PHE A 197 -6.21 -5.25 11.74
CA PHE A 197 -5.58 -5.26 10.42
C PHE A 197 -5.03 -6.65 10.04
N LEU A 198 -4.26 -7.29 10.92
CA LEU A 198 -3.78 -8.67 10.72
C LEU A 198 -4.93 -9.69 10.64
N THR A 199 -6.00 -9.46 11.38
CA THR A 199 -7.18 -10.33 11.40
C THR A 199 -7.94 -10.25 10.07
N GLY A 200 -8.04 -9.06 9.48
CA GLY A 200 -8.60 -8.88 8.15
C GLY A 200 -7.90 -9.70 7.08
N ALA A 201 -6.56 -9.62 7.05
CA ALA A 201 -5.75 -10.43 6.15
C ALA A 201 -5.96 -11.93 6.41
N HIS A 202 -5.96 -12.33 7.69
CA HIS A 202 -6.16 -13.74 8.03
C HIS A 202 -7.53 -14.28 7.61
N ILE A 203 -8.61 -13.50 7.71
CA ILE A 203 -9.92 -13.91 7.22
C ILE A 203 -9.89 -14.13 5.70
N MET A 204 -9.18 -13.27 4.97
CA MET A 204 -8.99 -13.44 3.53
C MET A 204 -8.11 -14.66 3.20
N ASP A 205 -7.10 -14.97 4.02
CA ASP A 205 -6.32 -16.21 3.90
C ASP A 205 -7.20 -17.45 4.05
N GLU A 206 -8.06 -17.48 5.09
CA GLU A 206 -8.96 -18.61 5.33
C GLU A 206 -9.98 -18.75 4.21
N HIS A 207 -10.49 -17.64 3.69
CA HIS A 207 -11.36 -17.65 2.51
C HIS A 207 -10.63 -18.23 1.29
N PHE A 208 -9.43 -17.70 0.99
CA PHE A 208 -8.65 -18.11 -0.17
C PHE A 208 -8.29 -19.60 -0.16
N ILE A 209 -7.92 -20.17 0.99
CA ILE A 209 -7.50 -21.57 1.06
C ILE A 209 -8.67 -22.56 1.12
N ASN A 210 -9.85 -22.15 1.63
CA ASN A 210 -10.96 -23.07 1.88
C ASN A 210 -12.14 -22.92 0.90
N ALA A 211 -12.35 -21.76 0.28
CA ALA A 211 -13.50 -21.55 -0.60
C ALA A 211 -13.32 -22.31 -1.93
N PRO A 212 -14.40 -22.93 -2.47
CA PRO A 212 -14.35 -23.56 -3.79
C PRO A 212 -14.03 -22.53 -4.86
N THR A 213 -13.31 -22.94 -5.90
CA THR A 213 -12.74 -22.04 -6.93
C THR A 213 -13.77 -21.08 -7.53
N GLU A 214 -14.99 -21.56 -7.80
CA GLU A 214 -16.08 -20.79 -8.41
C GLU A 214 -16.64 -19.71 -7.49
N ASN A 215 -16.33 -19.76 -6.19
CA ASN A 215 -16.72 -18.77 -5.18
C ASN A 215 -15.50 -18.17 -4.46
N ASN A 216 -14.31 -18.36 -5.03
CA ASN A 216 -13.07 -17.88 -4.44
C ASN A 216 -12.68 -16.52 -5.02
N LEU A 217 -13.04 -15.46 -4.29
CA LEU A 217 -12.85 -14.07 -4.70
C LEU A 217 -11.45 -13.75 -5.27
N PRO A 218 -10.30 -14.03 -4.59
CA PRO A 218 -8.98 -13.78 -5.19
C PRO A 218 -8.73 -14.57 -6.50
N ILE A 219 -9.19 -15.83 -6.59
CA ILE A 219 -9.04 -16.62 -7.82
C ILE A 219 -9.86 -16.01 -8.96
N ILE A 220 -11.11 -15.61 -8.71
CA ILE A 220 -11.96 -14.96 -9.71
C ILE A 220 -11.28 -13.67 -10.21
N LEU A 221 -10.78 -12.83 -9.31
CA LEU A 221 -10.04 -11.61 -9.70
C LEU A 221 -8.80 -11.92 -10.55
N ALA A 222 -8.06 -12.97 -10.21
CA ALA A 222 -6.89 -13.40 -10.97
C ALA A 222 -7.27 -13.87 -12.39
N LEU A 223 -8.32 -14.69 -12.50
CA LEU A 223 -8.80 -15.25 -13.77
C LEU A 223 -9.40 -14.19 -14.68
N VAL A 224 -10.15 -13.22 -14.15
CA VAL A 224 -10.62 -12.06 -14.91
C VAL A 224 -9.43 -11.25 -15.43
N GLY A 225 -8.40 -11.04 -14.60
CA GLY A 225 -7.15 -10.39 -15.02
C GLY A 225 -6.43 -11.15 -16.14
N ILE A 226 -6.30 -12.48 -16.03
CA ILE A 226 -5.70 -13.33 -17.07
C ILE A 226 -6.51 -13.27 -18.35
N TRP A 227 -7.84 -13.26 -18.27
CA TRP A 227 -8.70 -13.15 -19.45
C TRP A 227 -8.36 -11.90 -20.27
N TYR A 228 -8.27 -10.74 -19.62
CA TYR A 228 -7.93 -9.51 -20.33
C TYR A 228 -6.45 -9.41 -20.73
N ASN A 229 -5.54 -9.83 -19.87
CA ASN A 229 -4.10 -9.74 -20.12
C ASN A 229 -3.65 -10.70 -21.23
N ASN A 230 -4.08 -11.96 -21.17
CA ASN A 230 -3.56 -13.01 -22.05
C ASN A 230 -4.40 -13.24 -23.31
N PHE A 231 -5.70 -12.94 -23.29
CA PHE A 231 -6.58 -13.17 -24.45
C PHE A 231 -6.97 -11.87 -25.17
N PHE A 232 -7.27 -10.80 -24.42
CA PHE A 232 -7.50 -9.47 -25.02
C PHE A 232 -6.21 -8.67 -25.26
N GLY A 233 -5.08 -9.13 -24.73
CA GLY A 233 -3.78 -8.44 -24.87
C GLY A 233 -3.73 -7.08 -24.14
N SER A 234 -4.51 -6.92 -23.06
CA SER A 234 -4.51 -5.67 -22.29
C SER A 234 -3.27 -5.58 -21.41
N GLU A 235 -2.35 -4.67 -21.73
CA GLU A 235 -1.05 -4.53 -21.04
C GLU A 235 -1.14 -3.84 -19.67
N THR A 236 -2.30 -3.31 -19.29
CA THR A 236 -2.47 -2.45 -18.11
C THR A 236 -3.60 -2.91 -17.21
N GLN A 237 -3.52 -2.56 -15.93
CA GLN A 237 -4.61 -2.70 -14.94
C GLN A 237 -4.70 -1.40 -14.14
N ALA A 238 -5.86 -0.77 -14.15
CA ALA A 238 -6.11 0.43 -13.36
C ALA A 238 -6.63 0.05 -11.96
N ILE A 239 -6.12 0.72 -10.92
CA ILE A 239 -6.61 0.63 -9.54
C ILE A 239 -7.17 1.99 -9.14
N LEU A 240 -8.47 2.07 -8.90
CA LEU A 240 -9.22 3.31 -8.78
C LEU A 240 -9.98 3.36 -7.45
N PRO A 241 -9.30 3.66 -6.32
CA PRO A 241 -9.95 3.74 -5.03
C PRO A 241 -10.75 5.04 -4.89
N TYR A 242 -12.05 4.95 -4.64
CA TYR A 242 -12.94 6.05 -4.28
C TYR A 242 -12.93 6.27 -2.77
N ASP A 243 -11.73 6.41 -2.23
CA ASP A 243 -11.46 6.80 -0.85
C ASP A 243 -10.13 7.56 -0.83
N GLN A 244 -10.15 8.81 -0.36
CA GLN A 244 -8.95 9.66 -0.34
C GLN A 244 -7.85 9.11 0.56
N TYR A 245 -8.19 8.34 1.61
CA TYR A 245 -7.18 7.71 2.47
C TYR A 245 -6.41 6.61 1.72
N LEU A 246 -6.98 6.03 0.67
CA LEU A 246 -6.35 5.01 -0.18
C LEU A 246 -5.52 5.59 -1.33
N TRP A 247 -5.18 6.88 -1.33
CA TRP A 247 -4.42 7.51 -2.43
C TRP A 247 -3.06 6.85 -2.71
N ARG A 248 -2.44 6.19 -1.71
CA ARG A 248 -1.19 5.42 -1.90
C ARG A 248 -1.40 3.96 -2.30
N LEU A 249 -2.64 3.45 -2.31
CA LEU A 249 -2.92 2.05 -2.65
C LEU A 249 -2.45 1.68 -4.06
N PRO A 250 -2.66 2.51 -5.12
CA PRO A 250 -2.15 2.19 -6.45
C PRO A 250 -0.63 2.01 -6.47
N ALA A 251 0.12 2.89 -5.80
CA ALA A 251 1.59 2.80 -5.73
C ALA A 251 2.06 1.57 -4.91
N TYR A 252 1.34 1.19 -3.86
CA TYR A 252 1.61 -0.05 -3.14
C TYR A 252 1.36 -1.29 -4.03
N LEU A 253 0.25 -1.31 -4.77
CA LEU A 253 -0.09 -2.42 -5.67
C LEU A 253 0.81 -2.49 -6.91
N GLN A 254 1.36 -1.37 -7.37
CA GLN A 254 2.43 -1.36 -8.39
C GLN A 254 3.59 -2.24 -7.96
N GLN A 255 4.10 -2.04 -6.74
CA GLN A 255 5.18 -2.89 -6.25
C GLN A 255 4.71 -4.34 -6.06
N LEU A 256 3.56 -4.55 -5.42
CA LEU A 256 3.08 -5.90 -5.14
C LEU A 256 2.92 -6.74 -6.42
N ASP A 257 2.27 -6.20 -7.45
CA ASP A 257 1.95 -6.94 -8.68
C ASP A 257 3.15 -6.96 -9.64
N MET A 258 3.69 -5.79 -10.01
CA MET A 258 4.69 -5.67 -11.07
C MET A 258 6.04 -6.26 -10.66
N GLU A 259 6.48 -6.07 -9.41
CA GLU A 259 7.74 -6.65 -8.94
C GLU A 259 7.63 -8.17 -8.71
N SER A 260 6.42 -8.66 -8.40
CA SER A 260 6.18 -10.11 -8.29
C SER A 260 6.13 -10.78 -9.67
N ASN A 261 5.30 -10.26 -10.57
CA ASN A 261 4.87 -10.96 -11.78
C ASN A 261 5.45 -10.39 -13.08
N GLY A 262 6.24 -9.31 -13.04
CA GLY A 262 6.99 -8.76 -14.18
C GLY A 262 8.19 -9.63 -14.56
N LYS A 263 7.94 -10.90 -14.90
CA LYS A 263 8.97 -11.93 -15.14
C LYS A 263 8.91 -12.46 -16.57
N GLY A 264 10.09 -12.75 -17.13
CA GLY A 264 10.25 -13.33 -18.46
C GLY A 264 10.60 -14.83 -18.48
N ALA A 265 10.86 -15.43 -17.31
CA ALA A 265 11.26 -16.83 -17.19
C ALA A 265 10.39 -17.58 -16.16
N THR A 266 10.10 -18.83 -16.48
CA THR A 266 9.40 -19.77 -15.61
C THR A 266 10.34 -20.39 -14.58
N LYS A 267 9.78 -21.01 -13.55
CA LYS A 267 10.52 -21.73 -12.50
C LYS A 267 11.34 -22.92 -13.02
N ASN A 268 11.02 -23.44 -14.22
CA ASN A 268 11.74 -24.53 -14.85
C ASN A 268 12.83 -24.05 -15.84
N GLY A 269 13.18 -22.75 -15.81
CA GLY A 269 14.28 -22.18 -16.59
C GLY A 269 13.96 -22.01 -18.09
N ARG A 270 12.69 -21.88 -18.46
CA ARG A 270 12.25 -21.59 -19.83
C ARG A 270 11.78 -20.14 -19.94
N MET A 271 11.91 -19.55 -21.11
CA MET A 271 11.25 -18.26 -21.40
C MET A 271 9.73 -18.48 -21.45
N VAL A 272 8.97 -17.53 -20.94
CA VAL A 272 7.50 -17.57 -21.02
C VAL A 272 7.03 -17.44 -22.47
N SER A 273 5.92 -18.12 -22.81
CA SER A 273 5.27 -18.05 -24.13
C SER A 273 3.96 -17.26 -24.12
N THR A 274 3.68 -16.56 -23.02
CA THR A 274 2.47 -15.75 -22.80
C THR A 274 2.86 -14.46 -22.08
N HIS A 275 2.01 -13.44 -22.14
CA HIS A 275 2.14 -12.27 -21.25
C HIS A 275 2.10 -12.69 -19.77
N THR A 276 2.81 -11.94 -18.93
CA THR A 276 2.85 -12.09 -17.46
C THR A 276 2.25 -10.84 -16.80
N GLY A 277 2.84 -10.31 -15.73
CA GLY A 277 2.27 -9.20 -14.95
C GLY A 277 1.97 -7.95 -15.80
N PRO A 278 0.80 -7.32 -15.64
CA PRO A 278 0.45 -6.09 -16.34
C PRO A 278 1.09 -4.85 -15.69
N ILE A 279 1.07 -3.72 -16.38
CA ILE A 279 1.43 -2.41 -15.83
C ILE A 279 0.29 -1.91 -14.94
N ILE A 280 0.57 -1.70 -13.65
CA ILE A 280 -0.39 -1.12 -12.71
C ILE A 280 -0.30 0.40 -12.72
N PHE A 281 -1.44 1.08 -12.79
CA PHE A 281 -1.52 2.52 -12.58
C PHE A 281 -2.84 2.90 -11.91
N GLY A 282 -2.95 4.14 -11.44
CA GLY A 282 -4.20 4.66 -10.91
C GLY A 282 -3.99 5.78 -9.90
N GLU A 283 -5.10 6.42 -9.56
CA GLU A 283 -5.19 7.52 -8.59
C GLU A 283 -6.54 7.43 -7.88
N ALA A 284 -6.65 8.10 -6.73
CA ALA A 284 -7.90 8.17 -5.99
C ALA A 284 -9.01 8.85 -6.83
N GLY A 285 -10.22 8.28 -6.79
CA GLY A 285 -11.43 8.90 -7.31
C GLY A 285 -11.89 10.04 -6.38
N THR A 286 -12.46 11.12 -6.90
CA THR A 286 -12.84 11.39 -8.30
C THR A 286 -11.74 12.08 -9.12
N ASN A 287 -10.58 12.40 -8.53
CA ASN A 287 -9.52 13.15 -9.21
C ASN A 287 -9.08 12.51 -10.54
N GLY A 288 -8.99 11.18 -10.58
CA GLY A 288 -8.69 10.44 -11.82
C GLY A 288 -9.65 10.71 -12.97
N GLN A 289 -10.94 10.99 -12.68
CA GLN A 289 -11.96 11.33 -13.68
C GLN A 289 -11.58 12.59 -14.46
N HIS A 290 -10.92 13.54 -13.78
CA HIS A 290 -10.50 14.82 -14.32
C HIS A 290 -9.02 14.83 -14.75
N ALA A 291 -8.39 13.65 -14.87
CA ALA A 291 -7.01 13.49 -15.28
C ALA A 291 -6.87 12.58 -16.50
N PHE A 292 -7.21 11.29 -16.36
CA PHE A 292 -6.91 10.28 -17.38
C PHE A 292 -8.11 9.41 -17.80
N TYR A 293 -9.28 9.57 -17.19
CA TYR A 293 -10.46 8.79 -17.59
C TYR A 293 -10.93 9.09 -19.01
N GLN A 294 -10.60 10.26 -19.56
CA GLN A 294 -10.78 10.57 -20.97
C GLN A 294 -10.18 9.47 -21.87
N LEU A 295 -8.95 9.03 -21.57
CA LEU A 295 -8.29 7.95 -22.31
C LEU A 295 -8.95 6.60 -22.02
N ILE A 296 -9.37 6.35 -20.78
CA ILE A 296 -10.06 5.10 -20.43
C ILE A 296 -11.37 4.98 -21.21
N HIS A 297 -12.14 6.07 -21.38
CA HIS A 297 -13.45 6.07 -22.03
C HIS A 297 -13.42 6.13 -23.56
N GLN A 298 -12.54 6.95 -24.14
CA GLN A 298 -12.52 7.20 -25.59
C GLN A 298 -11.19 6.84 -26.27
N GLY A 299 -10.18 6.46 -25.50
CA GLY A 299 -8.89 6.04 -26.03
C GLY A 299 -8.95 4.69 -26.76
N THR A 300 -7.89 4.41 -27.49
CA THR A 300 -7.74 3.21 -28.33
C THR A 300 -7.22 1.97 -27.58
N LYS A 301 -7.12 2.04 -26.25
CA LYS A 301 -6.67 0.93 -25.40
C LYS A 301 -7.84 0.42 -24.57
N LEU A 302 -7.93 -0.90 -24.41
CA LEU A 302 -8.82 -1.53 -23.45
C LEU A 302 -8.09 -1.65 -22.12
N ILE A 303 -8.69 -1.13 -21.05
CA ILE A 303 -8.06 -1.01 -19.73
C ILE A 303 -9.00 -1.60 -18.69
N PRO A 304 -8.73 -2.82 -18.19
CA PRO A 304 -9.38 -3.36 -17.00
C PRO A 304 -9.21 -2.44 -15.79
N CYS A 305 -10.32 -2.14 -15.12
CA CYS A 305 -10.36 -1.19 -14.00
C CYS A 305 -10.93 -1.85 -12.74
N ASP A 306 -10.19 -1.81 -11.63
CA ASP A 306 -10.70 -2.18 -10.31
C ASP A 306 -11.13 -0.90 -9.57
N PHE A 307 -12.44 -0.71 -9.44
CA PHE A 307 -13.03 0.36 -8.63
C PHE A 307 -13.19 -0.14 -7.20
N ILE A 308 -12.59 0.56 -6.23
CA ILE A 308 -12.63 0.18 -4.81
C ILE A 308 -13.35 1.26 -4.01
N GLY A 309 -14.39 0.93 -3.24
CA GLY A 309 -15.18 1.92 -2.50
C GLY A 309 -15.66 1.44 -1.13
N ALA A 310 -16.01 2.39 -0.28
CA ALA A 310 -16.63 2.13 1.02
C ALA A 310 -18.09 2.62 1.02
N ILE A 311 -19.00 1.85 1.62
CA ILE A 311 -20.42 2.24 1.77
C ILE A 311 -20.60 3.34 2.84
N GLN A 312 -19.70 3.37 3.82
CA GLN A 312 -19.73 4.32 4.94
C GLN A 312 -18.42 5.10 4.98
N THR A 313 -18.53 6.42 5.00
CA THR A 313 -17.40 7.35 5.21
C THR A 313 -17.02 7.44 6.69
N GLN A 314 -15.73 7.65 6.96
CA GLN A 314 -15.24 8.02 8.29
C GLN A 314 -15.47 9.52 8.60
N ASN A 315 -15.81 10.33 7.58
CA ASN A 315 -16.01 11.77 7.67
C ASN A 315 -17.40 12.15 7.12
N CYS A 316 -18.39 12.26 8.01
CA CYS A 316 -19.76 12.64 7.67
C CYS A 316 -19.88 14.16 7.49
N ILE A 317 -19.61 14.65 6.28
CA ILE A 317 -19.72 16.07 5.93
C ILE A 317 -20.74 16.23 4.80
N GLY A 318 -21.91 16.80 5.10
CA GLY A 318 -22.97 17.07 4.14
C GLY A 318 -23.28 15.88 3.22
N GLU A 319 -23.40 16.15 1.92
CA GLU A 319 -23.72 15.16 0.89
C GLU A 319 -22.49 14.55 0.20
N HIS A 320 -21.28 14.85 0.70
CA HIS A 320 -20.03 14.52 0.00
C HIS A 320 -19.92 13.04 -0.33
N HIS A 321 -20.26 12.14 0.62
CA HIS A 321 -20.12 10.71 0.38
C HIS A 321 -21.16 10.17 -0.61
N ARG A 322 -22.38 10.71 -0.61
CA ARG A 322 -23.39 10.34 -1.61
C ARG A 322 -22.98 10.76 -3.01
N ILE A 323 -22.42 11.97 -3.16
CA ILE A 323 -21.91 12.48 -4.45
C ILE A 323 -20.68 11.69 -4.91
N LEU A 324 -19.79 11.30 -3.99
CA LEU A 324 -18.65 10.44 -4.30
C LEU A 324 -19.13 9.06 -4.82
N MET A 325 -20.08 8.45 -4.12
CA MET A 325 -20.55 7.11 -4.50
C MET A 325 -21.46 7.13 -5.74
N SER A 326 -22.20 8.20 -6.01
CA SER A 326 -22.90 8.33 -7.30
C SER A 326 -21.92 8.31 -8.47
N ASN A 327 -20.75 8.94 -8.31
CA ASN A 327 -19.67 8.91 -9.28
C ASN A 327 -19.00 7.53 -9.38
N PHE A 328 -18.78 6.84 -8.26
CA PHE A 328 -18.28 5.45 -8.27
C PHE A 328 -19.15 4.54 -9.14
N PHE A 329 -20.46 4.55 -8.92
CA PHE A 329 -21.40 3.71 -9.67
C PHE A 329 -21.50 4.16 -11.13
N ALA A 330 -21.70 5.46 -11.38
CA ALA A 330 -21.89 6.01 -12.71
C ALA A 330 -20.70 5.75 -13.64
N GLN A 331 -19.46 5.75 -13.14
CA GLN A 331 -18.28 5.49 -13.97
C GLN A 331 -18.25 4.05 -14.50
N THR A 332 -18.55 3.07 -13.64
CA THR A 332 -18.60 1.65 -14.05
C THR A 332 -19.74 1.38 -15.03
N GLU A 333 -20.90 2.01 -14.83
CA GLU A 333 -22.01 1.96 -15.77
C GLU A 333 -21.64 2.59 -17.12
N ALA A 334 -21.09 3.81 -17.12
CA ALA A 334 -20.70 4.52 -18.33
C ALA A 334 -19.66 3.75 -19.17
N LEU A 335 -18.70 3.08 -18.52
CA LEU A 335 -17.72 2.22 -19.20
C LEU A 335 -18.40 1.05 -19.94
N MET A 336 -19.43 0.47 -19.32
CA MET A 336 -20.17 -0.64 -19.90
C MET A 336 -21.11 -0.21 -21.03
N ILE A 337 -21.96 0.80 -20.80
CA ILE A 337 -23.06 1.13 -21.72
C ILE A 337 -22.65 2.09 -22.85
N GLY A 338 -21.66 2.95 -22.63
CA GLY A 338 -21.26 3.98 -23.58
C GLY A 338 -22.38 5.00 -23.85
N LYS A 339 -22.35 5.60 -25.05
CA LYS A 339 -23.35 6.52 -25.57
C LYS A 339 -23.30 6.49 -27.09
N THR A 340 -24.39 6.05 -27.70
CA THR A 340 -24.51 5.80 -29.14
C THR A 340 -24.52 7.11 -29.95
N PRO A 341 -24.14 7.06 -31.25
CA PRO A 341 -24.24 8.22 -32.13
C PRO A 341 -25.65 8.84 -32.17
N GLU A 342 -26.71 8.02 -32.10
CA GLU A 342 -28.10 8.46 -32.10
C GLU A 342 -28.49 9.19 -30.81
N GLU A 343 -27.98 8.75 -29.65
CA GLU A 343 -28.14 9.46 -28.38
C GLU A 343 -27.42 10.81 -28.42
N VAL A 344 -26.18 10.83 -28.90
CA VAL A 344 -25.40 12.07 -29.05
C VAL A 344 -26.10 13.05 -29.98
N LYS A 345 -26.61 12.57 -31.14
CA LYS A 345 -27.34 13.40 -32.09
C LYS A 345 -28.58 14.02 -31.43
N ARG A 346 -29.40 13.22 -30.75
CA ARG A 346 -30.59 13.72 -30.02
C ARG A 346 -30.22 14.77 -28.97
N GLU A 347 -29.15 14.54 -28.20
CA GLU A 347 -28.67 15.52 -27.21
C GLU A 347 -28.25 16.85 -27.86
N LEU A 348 -27.47 16.78 -28.96
CA LEU A 348 -26.99 17.97 -29.67
C LEU A 348 -28.14 18.76 -30.33
N GLU A 349 -29.11 18.08 -30.94
CA GLU A 349 -30.31 18.69 -31.52
C GLU A 349 -31.17 19.36 -30.44
N SER A 350 -31.37 18.68 -29.30
CA SER A 350 -32.20 19.19 -28.19
C SER A 350 -31.60 20.40 -27.47
N ALA A 351 -30.26 20.49 -27.40
CA ALA A 351 -29.56 21.62 -26.79
C ALA A 351 -29.68 22.90 -27.63
N GLY A 352 -29.89 22.77 -28.94
CA GLY A 352 -29.97 23.89 -29.88
C GLY A 352 -28.65 24.67 -30.04
N GLY A 353 -28.66 25.71 -30.88
CA GLY A 353 -27.52 26.62 -31.03
C GLY A 353 -26.34 26.08 -31.83
N LYS A 354 -26.52 25.02 -32.62
CA LYS A 354 -25.52 24.45 -33.54
C LYS A 354 -26.11 24.23 -34.92
N SER A 355 -25.31 24.42 -35.96
CA SER A 355 -25.72 24.07 -37.33
C SER A 355 -25.71 22.55 -37.53
N GLU A 356 -26.39 22.07 -38.57
CA GLU A 356 -26.37 20.65 -38.92
C GLU A 356 -24.93 20.16 -39.18
N ASP A 357 -24.13 20.96 -39.89
CA ASP A 357 -22.71 20.63 -40.16
C ASP A 357 -21.90 20.50 -38.87
N GLU A 358 -22.12 21.38 -37.89
CA GLU A 358 -21.48 21.28 -36.57
C GLU A 358 -21.93 20.04 -35.79
N ILE A 359 -23.22 19.69 -35.86
CA ILE A 359 -23.76 18.48 -35.22
C ILE A 359 -23.10 17.24 -35.81
N GLN A 360 -23.04 17.12 -37.13
CA GLN A 360 -22.43 15.98 -37.82
C GLN A 360 -20.96 15.78 -37.43
N LEU A 361 -20.20 16.86 -37.30
CA LEU A 361 -18.80 16.80 -36.87
C LEU A 361 -18.64 16.39 -35.39
N LEU A 362 -19.56 16.78 -34.52
CA LEU A 362 -19.47 16.53 -33.07
C LEU A 362 -19.95 15.15 -32.65
N ILE A 363 -20.84 14.51 -33.42
CA ILE A 363 -21.35 13.17 -33.12
C ILE A 363 -20.22 12.16 -32.80
N PRO A 364 -19.24 11.92 -33.70
CA PRO A 364 -18.18 10.94 -33.43
C PRO A 364 -17.28 11.33 -32.25
N GLN A 365 -17.11 12.63 -31.98
CA GLN A 365 -16.26 13.14 -30.88
C GLN A 365 -16.90 12.95 -29.50
N LYS A 366 -18.24 12.95 -29.44
CA LYS A 366 -19.01 12.79 -28.20
C LYS A 366 -19.63 11.39 -28.03
N THR A 367 -19.40 10.50 -29.00
CA THR A 367 -19.80 9.09 -28.92
C THR A 367 -18.86 8.35 -27.96
N PHE A 368 -19.43 7.46 -27.15
CA PHE A 368 -18.70 6.57 -26.26
C PHE A 368 -18.98 5.13 -26.66
N THR A 369 -17.93 4.36 -26.93
CA THR A 369 -18.07 2.99 -27.46
C THR A 369 -18.79 2.04 -26.50
N GLY A 370 -18.70 2.30 -25.18
CA GLY A 370 -19.08 1.31 -24.17
C GLY A 370 -18.22 0.05 -24.26
N GLY A 371 -18.70 -1.05 -23.68
CA GLY A 371 -18.04 -2.35 -23.74
C GLY A 371 -16.69 -2.40 -23.03
N ARG A 372 -16.44 -1.50 -22.08
CA ARG A 372 -15.17 -1.41 -21.34
C ARG A 372 -15.31 -2.04 -19.96
N PRO A 373 -14.38 -2.91 -19.54
CA PRO A 373 -14.57 -3.72 -18.34
C PRO A 373 -14.22 -3.01 -17.04
N SER A 374 -14.94 -3.35 -15.98
CA SER A 374 -14.61 -2.95 -14.62
C SER A 374 -15.02 -3.99 -13.58
N ASN A 375 -14.25 -4.10 -12.50
CA ASN A 375 -14.65 -4.76 -11.25
C ASN A 375 -15.08 -3.67 -10.24
N SER A 376 -16.13 -3.94 -9.47
CA SER A 376 -16.55 -3.08 -8.35
C SER A 376 -16.35 -3.82 -7.02
N LEU A 377 -15.39 -3.37 -6.23
CA LEU A 377 -15.04 -3.92 -4.93
C LEU A 377 -15.54 -2.97 -3.83
N LEU A 378 -16.52 -3.43 -3.05
CA LEU A 378 -17.13 -2.63 -1.99
C LEU A 378 -16.88 -3.25 -0.62
N VAL A 379 -16.47 -2.40 0.33
CA VAL A 379 -16.45 -2.71 1.76
C VAL A 379 -17.49 -1.87 2.48
N LYS A 380 -17.98 -2.35 3.63
CA LYS A 380 -18.94 -1.56 4.41
C LYS A 380 -18.34 -0.23 4.88
N ALA A 381 -17.14 -0.26 5.42
CA ALA A 381 -16.36 0.90 5.84
C ALA A 381 -14.87 0.56 5.74
N LEU A 382 -14.02 1.53 5.43
CA LEU A 382 -12.57 1.33 5.46
C LEU A 382 -12.08 1.32 6.91
N THR A 383 -12.05 0.15 7.51
CA THR A 383 -11.51 -0.14 8.85
C THR A 383 -10.15 -0.82 8.75
N PRO A 384 -9.36 -0.93 9.84
CA PRO A 384 -8.12 -1.71 9.82
C PRO A 384 -8.35 -3.14 9.28
N ARG A 385 -9.40 -3.82 9.76
CA ARG A 385 -9.79 -5.14 9.26
C ARG A 385 -10.10 -5.15 7.76
N ALA A 386 -10.85 -4.16 7.26
CA ALA A 386 -11.18 -4.07 5.84
C ALA A 386 -9.92 -3.88 4.97
N LEU A 387 -9.01 -2.99 5.38
CA LEU A 387 -7.75 -2.78 4.67
C LEU A 387 -6.90 -4.05 4.62
N GLY A 388 -6.80 -4.77 5.74
CA GLY A 388 -6.09 -6.06 5.80
C GLY A 388 -6.64 -7.08 4.80
N ALA A 389 -7.96 -7.18 4.71
CA ALA A 389 -8.61 -8.07 3.75
C ALA A 389 -8.38 -7.66 2.29
N ILE A 390 -8.41 -6.35 1.98
CA ILE A 390 -8.16 -5.82 0.62
C ILE A 390 -6.73 -6.15 0.17
N ILE A 391 -5.74 -5.92 1.02
CA ILE A 391 -4.35 -6.17 0.65
C ILE A 391 -4.12 -7.67 0.43
N ALA A 392 -4.53 -8.52 1.38
CA ALA A 392 -4.37 -9.98 1.26
C ALA A 392 -5.09 -10.56 0.03
N MET A 393 -6.24 -9.98 -0.34
CA MET A 393 -6.95 -10.35 -1.58
C MET A 393 -6.08 -10.12 -2.82
N TYR A 394 -5.37 -8.99 -2.90
CA TYR A 394 -4.45 -8.72 -4.01
C TYR A 394 -3.17 -9.56 -3.92
N GLU A 395 -2.64 -9.85 -2.73
CA GLU A 395 -1.52 -10.77 -2.57
C GLU A 395 -1.85 -12.16 -3.13
N HIS A 396 -3.06 -12.67 -2.85
CA HIS A 396 -3.55 -13.95 -3.38
C HIS A 396 -3.91 -13.88 -4.87
N LYS A 397 -4.41 -12.75 -5.38
CA LYS A 397 -4.58 -12.52 -6.83
C LYS A 397 -3.23 -12.71 -7.55
N VAL A 398 -2.18 -12.04 -7.06
CA VAL A 398 -0.83 -12.10 -7.62
C VAL A 398 -0.26 -13.51 -7.56
N LEU A 399 -0.47 -14.23 -6.46
CA LEU A 399 -0.09 -15.63 -6.30
C LEU A 399 -0.70 -16.50 -7.40
N VAL A 400 -2.02 -16.43 -7.60
CA VAL A 400 -2.74 -17.27 -8.56
C VAL A 400 -2.26 -16.99 -9.98
N GLN A 401 -2.10 -15.72 -10.35
CA GLN A 401 -1.62 -15.35 -11.69
C GLN A 401 -0.20 -15.87 -11.94
N GLY A 402 0.73 -15.65 -11.00
CA GLY A 402 2.09 -16.14 -11.12
C GLY A 402 2.18 -17.66 -11.21
N ALA A 403 1.35 -18.37 -10.44
CA ALA A 403 1.26 -19.82 -10.48
C ALA A 403 0.76 -20.34 -11.85
N ILE A 404 -0.27 -19.71 -12.43
CA ILE A 404 -0.80 -20.07 -13.75
C ILE A 404 0.26 -19.85 -14.85
N TRP A 405 1.00 -18.74 -14.78
CA TRP A 405 2.08 -18.47 -15.74
C TRP A 405 3.35 -19.30 -15.47
N GLY A 406 3.41 -20.06 -14.37
CA GLY A 406 4.55 -20.90 -14.00
C GLY A 406 5.82 -20.12 -13.61
N ILE A 407 5.68 -18.85 -13.23
CA ILE A 407 6.78 -17.96 -12.83
C ILE A 407 7.01 -17.99 -11.31
N ASN A 408 8.11 -17.36 -10.86
CA ASN A 408 8.36 -17.16 -9.44
C ASN A 408 7.94 -15.74 -9.03
N SER A 409 6.86 -15.61 -8.25
CA SER A 409 6.36 -14.32 -7.75
C SER A 409 7.15 -13.75 -6.57
N TYR A 410 8.16 -14.48 -6.06
CA TYR A 410 8.72 -14.23 -4.71
C TYR A 410 10.24 -14.11 -4.63
N ASP A 411 10.95 -14.10 -5.77
CA ASP A 411 12.39 -13.79 -5.77
C ASP A 411 12.69 -12.32 -5.41
#